data_AF-A0A139A3W2-F1
#
_entry.id   AF-A0A139A3W2-F1
#
_cell.length_a   1.000
_cell.length_b   1.000
_cell.length_c   1.000
_cell.angle_alpha   90.00
_cell.angle_beta   90.00
_cell.angle_gamma   90.00
#
_symmetry.space_group_name_H-M   'P 1'
#
loop_
_entity.id
_entity.type
_entity.pdbx_description
1 polymer ?
#
loop_
_entity_poly.entity_id
_entity_poly.type
_entity_poly.pdbx_seq_one_letter_code
_entity_poly.pdbx_strand_id
1 'polypeptide(L)'
;MFASDLESKLYFNDHSYDIFAVASPFVWIRAVHVFSGYRIFSNIIIVVRSLLRDAAIFFVLLGFVLIGFVQGFVGLDPSRGIAGFGQALMFAIRGLLQDPNFDEPREFHPLYGPFLMVVYLFFTGTMMLNLLIALFNLSISNILGERADQEYAVAMAVRTVAYFKFRRIGSGHPLFPPFNLLRLILVVPIHTILFILQVPKVKREPFIFGLNRILVELVYFPFELFTWLYLWARHRPSSKNLGDAERKAVKLSQVTDKLKSEDSEDASEKRVLAIDKIFVELQRLTDKVDKLEQVLQQGTIQAH
;
A
#
# COMPACT_ATOMS: atom_id res chain seq x y z
N MET A 1 -0.20 53.52 1.02
CA MET A 1 0.25 52.63 2.12
C MET A 1 -0.68 51.44 2.33
N PHE A 2 -2.00 51.62 2.45
CA PHE A 2 -2.94 50.48 2.58
C PHE A 2 -3.11 49.63 1.31
N ALA A 3 -3.09 50.24 0.11
CA ALA A 3 -3.23 49.51 -1.15
C ALA A 3 -2.02 48.59 -1.47
N SER A 4 -0.81 49.07 -1.19
CA SER A 4 0.44 48.30 -1.38
C SER A 4 0.57 47.11 -0.42
N ASP A 5 0.03 47.25 0.80
CA ASP A 5 0.01 46.16 1.80
C ASP A 5 -1.05 45.10 1.46
N LEU A 6 -2.16 45.50 0.81
CA LEU A 6 -3.16 44.57 0.29
C LEU A 6 -2.62 43.77 -0.90
N GLU A 7 -1.97 44.43 -1.85
CA GLU A 7 -1.35 43.80 -3.03
C GLU A 7 -0.27 42.79 -2.63
N SER A 8 0.56 43.14 -1.64
CA SER A 8 1.56 42.22 -1.08
C SER A 8 0.89 40.99 -0.42
N LYS A 9 -0.22 41.18 0.31
CA LYS A 9 -0.97 40.06 0.91
C LYS A 9 -1.60 39.14 -0.12
N LEU A 10 -2.13 39.70 -1.22
CA LEU A 10 -2.65 38.92 -2.36
C LEU A 10 -1.55 38.09 -3.00
N TYR A 11 -0.38 38.70 -3.26
CA TYR A 11 0.79 38.01 -3.81
C TYR A 11 1.24 36.81 -2.96
N PHE A 12 1.36 36.98 -1.63
CA PHE A 12 1.72 35.86 -0.74
C PHE A 12 0.62 34.80 -0.63
N ASN A 13 -0.65 35.21 -0.72
CA ASN A 13 -1.78 34.30 -0.70
C ASN A 13 -1.79 33.41 -1.95
N ASP A 14 -1.59 34.00 -3.13
CA ASP A 14 -1.58 33.28 -4.40
C ASP A 14 -0.42 32.27 -4.44
N HIS A 15 0.78 32.66 -4.01
CA HIS A 15 1.90 31.74 -3.88
C HIS A 15 1.65 30.61 -2.86
N SER A 16 0.90 30.87 -1.80
CA SER A 16 0.52 29.82 -0.84
C SER A 16 -0.41 28.80 -1.51
N TYR A 17 -1.37 29.26 -2.32
CA TYR A 17 -2.25 28.39 -3.10
C TYR A 17 -1.49 27.60 -4.16
N ASP A 18 -0.54 28.20 -4.86
CA ASP A 18 0.32 27.51 -5.84
C ASP A 18 1.11 26.37 -5.18
N ILE A 19 1.70 26.63 -4.01
CA ILE A 19 2.42 25.60 -3.23
C ILE A 19 1.46 24.47 -2.82
N PHE A 20 0.24 24.79 -2.38
CA PHE A 20 -0.76 23.78 -2.07
C PHE A 20 -1.21 22.97 -3.31
N ALA A 21 -1.34 23.63 -4.46
CA ALA A 21 -1.69 22.97 -5.72
C ALA A 21 -0.60 21.98 -6.15
N VAL A 22 0.67 22.39 -6.05
CA VAL A 22 1.83 21.51 -6.33
C VAL A 22 1.94 20.38 -5.30
N ALA A 23 1.56 20.61 -4.04
CA ALA A 23 1.58 19.59 -2.99
C ALA A 23 0.45 18.55 -3.11
N SER A 24 -0.68 18.91 -3.72
CA SER A 24 -1.89 18.08 -3.78
C SER A 24 -1.67 16.67 -4.37
N PRO A 25 -0.98 16.48 -5.51
CA PRO A 25 -0.70 15.15 -6.05
C PRO A 25 0.05 14.24 -5.06
N PHE A 26 0.97 14.79 -4.25
CA PHE A 26 1.71 14.01 -3.26
C PHE A 26 0.81 13.50 -2.12
N VAL A 27 -0.25 14.24 -1.78
CA VAL A 27 -1.26 13.80 -0.81
C VAL A 27 -2.00 12.57 -1.35
N TRP A 28 -2.34 12.56 -2.64
CA TRP A 28 -2.98 11.41 -3.29
C TRP A 28 -2.07 10.19 -3.38
N ILE A 29 -0.77 10.36 -3.65
CA ILE A 29 0.21 9.26 -3.61
C ILE A 29 0.26 8.61 -2.20
N ARG A 30 0.14 9.42 -1.14
CA ARG A 30 0.00 8.86 0.22
C ARG A 30 -1.33 8.18 0.44
N ALA A 31 -2.43 8.70 -0.11
CA ALA A 31 -3.74 8.05 0.00
C ALA A 31 -3.73 6.62 -0.58
N VAL A 32 -2.97 6.36 -1.66
CA VAL A 32 -2.79 5.01 -2.21
C VAL A 32 -2.28 4.01 -1.17
N HIS A 33 -1.47 4.44 -0.20
CA HIS A 33 -0.95 3.56 0.86
C HIS A 33 -2.05 3.07 1.81
N VAL A 34 -3.20 3.75 1.91
CA VAL A 34 -4.33 3.29 2.72
C VAL A 34 -4.87 1.96 2.20
N PHE A 35 -4.86 1.76 0.88
CA PHE A 35 -5.29 0.50 0.25
C PHE A 35 -4.31 -0.65 0.47
N SER A 36 -3.11 -0.39 1.01
CA SER A 36 -2.12 -1.44 1.29
C SER A 36 -2.57 -2.46 2.36
N GLY A 37 -3.67 -2.20 3.06
CA GLY A 37 -4.32 -3.17 3.97
C GLY A 37 -5.00 -4.34 3.22
N TYR A 38 -5.33 -4.18 1.95
CA TYR A 38 -5.91 -5.23 1.13
C TYR A 38 -4.81 -6.05 0.42
N ARG A 39 -4.96 -7.38 0.39
CA ARG A 39 -3.96 -8.29 -0.20
C ARG A 39 -3.62 -7.96 -1.66
N ILE A 40 -4.65 -7.71 -2.48
CA ILE A 40 -4.49 -7.42 -3.91
C ILE A 40 -3.67 -6.14 -4.13
N PHE A 41 -4.07 -5.04 -3.49
CA PHE A 41 -3.39 -3.75 -3.62
C PHE A 41 -1.98 -3.78 -3.03
N SER A 42 -1.76 -4.50 -1.93
CA SER A 42 -0.42 -4.65 -1.35
C SER A 42 0.54 -5.35 -2.31
N ASN A 43 0.09 -6.41 -3.00
CA ASN A 43 0.92 -7.12 -3.96
C ASN A 43 1.27 -6.22 -5.15
N ILE A 44 0.30 -5.45 -5.67
CA ILE A 44 0.56 -4.50 -6.78
C ILE A 44 1.54 -3.41 -6.35
N ILE A 45 1.41 -2.85 -5.15
CA ILE A 45 2.32 -1.80 -4.64
C ILE A 45 3.77 -2.33 -4.52
N ILE A 46 3.94 -3.58 -4.07
CA ILE A 46 5.26 -4.22 -3.98
C ILE A 46 5.87 -4.37 -5.38
N VAL A 47 5.08 -4.88 -6.33
CA VAL A 47 5.49 -5.03 -7.74
C VAL A 47 5.88 -3.68 -8.34
N VAL A 48 5.02 -2.66 -8.22
CA VAL A 48 5.28 -1.30 -8.72
C VAL A 48 6.55 -0.72 -8.12
N ARG A 49 6.79 -0.91 -6.82
CA ARG A 49 8.01 -0.41 -6.17
C ARG A 49 9.27 -1.07 -6.73
N SER A 50 9.23 -2.38 -6.97
CA SER A 50 10.36 -3.08 -7.59
C SER A 50 10.57 -2.63 -9.04
N LEU A 51 9.49 -2.50 -9.81
CA LEU A 51 9.54 -2.01 -11.19
C LEU A 51 10.14 -0.61 -11.27
N LEU A 52 9.79 0.29 -10.35
CA LEU A 52 10.36 1.63 -10.28
C LEU A 52 11.87 1.61 -9.97
N ARG A 53 12.33 0.65 -9.16
CA ARG A 53 13.76 0.48 -8.87
C ARG A 53 14.51 0.02 -10.12
N ASP A 54 13.96 -0.94 -10.85
CA ASP A 54 14.56 -1.44 -12.09
C ASP A 54 14.52 -0.37 -13.19
N ALA A 55 13.43 0.40 -13.27
CA ALA A 55 13.30 1.57 -14.14
C ALA A 55 14.35 2.63 -13.82
N ALA A 56 14.74 2.82 -12.56
CA ALA A 56 15.67 3.89 -12.19
C ALA A 56 17.03 3.74 -12.89
N ILE A 57 17.54 2.51 -12.98
CA ILE A 57 18.79 2.21 -13.72
C ILE A 57 18.59 2.50 -15.22
N PHE A 58 17.44 2.12 -15.76
CA PHE A 58 17.08 2.42 -17.14
C PHE A 58 16.99 3.94 -17.42
N PHE A 59 16.43 4.73 -16.50
CA PHE A 59 16.37 6.19 -16.63
C PHE A 59 17.77 6.84 -16.62
N VAL A 60 18.73 6.27 -15.90
CA VAL A 60 20.14 6.72 -15.98
C VAL A 60 20.68 6.48 -17.38
N LEU A 61 20.47 5.29 -17.96
CA LEU A 61 20.87 4.98 -19.34
C LEU A 61 20.19 5.91 -20.36
N LEU A 62 18.89 6.14 -20.20
CA LEU A 62 18.14 7.09 -21.02
C LEU A 62 18.71 8.51 -20.90
N GLY A 63 19.13 8.92 -19.70
CA GLY A 63 19.81 10.19 -19.46
C GLY A 63 21.14 10.30 -20.22
N PHE A 64 21.95 9.24 -20.25
CA PHE A 64 23.18 9.22 -21.07
C PHE A 64 22.89 9.39 -22.56
N VAL A 65 21.86 8.72 -23.07
CA VAL A 65 21.42 8.86 -24.47
C VAL A 65 20.96 10.30 -24.72
N LEU A 66 20.12 10.86 -23.85
CA LEU A 66 19.63 12.24 -23.95
C LEU A 66 20.80 13.25 -23.99
N ILE A 67 21.77 13.13 -23.09
CA ILE A 67 22.96 14.00 -23.06
C ILE A 67 23.74 13.88 -24.38
N GLY A 68 23.94 12.67 -24.90
CA GLY A 68 24.64 12.45 -26.16
C GLY A 68 23.95 13.13 -27.36
N PHE A 69 22.62 13.05 -27.44
CA PHE A 69 21.87 13.72 -28.51
C PHE A 69 21.83 15.24 -28.32
N VAL A 70 21.64 15.75 -27.10
CA VAL A 70 21.72 17.18 -26.81
C VAL A 70 23.10 17.74 -27.19
N GLN A 71 24.17 17.02 -26.86
CA GLN A 71 25.52 17.37 -27.32
C GLN A 71 25.64 17.38 -28.85
N GLY A 72 25.00 16.42 -29.54
CA GLY A 72 24.93 16.39 -31.00
C GLY A 72 24.22 17.62 -31.58
N PHE A 73 23.09 18.03 -31.02
CA PHE A 73 22.35 19.22 -31.46
C PHE A 73 23.14 20.51 -31.23
N VAL A 74 23.76 20.67 -30.05
CA VAL A 74 24.63 21.83 -29.77
C VAL A 74 25.85 21.84 -30.70
N GLY A 75 26.37 20.67 -31.08
CA GLY A 75 27.46 20.54 -32.03
C GLY A 75 27.12 20.97 -33.46
N LEU A 76 25.84 20.97 -33.86
CA LEU A 76 25.40 21.42 -35.19
C LEU A 76 25.50 22.94 -35.35
N ASP A 77 25.32 23.70 -34.27
CA ASP A 77 25.52 25.15 -34.27
C ASP A 77 26.19 25.64 -32.98
N PRO A 78 27.53 25.62 -32.93
CA PRO A 78 28.29 26.07 -31.77
C PRO A 78 28.13 27.57 -31.45
N SER A 79 27.63 28.38 -32.40
CA SER A 79 27.58 29.83 -32.26
C SER A 79 26.54 30.31 -31.24
N ARG A 80 25.53 29.49 -30.94
CA ARG A 80 24.44 29.80 -30.00
C ARG A 80 24.82 29.69 -28.52
N GLY A 81 25.96 29.09 -28.18
CA GLY A 81 26.43 28.96 -26.80
C GLY A 81 25.38 28.36 -25.84
N ILE A 82 25.18 28.99 -24.68
CA ILE A 82 24.29 28.50 -23.60
C ILE A 82 22.81 28.50 -24.01
N ALA A 83 22.38 29.47 -24.83
CA ALA A 83 20.99 29.53 -25.31
C ALA A 83 20.66 28.33 -26.21
N GLY A 84 21.61 27.89 -27.03
CA GLY A 84 21.49 26.68 -27.86
C GLY A 84 21.36 25.41 -27.02
N PHE A 85 22.05 25.32 -25.89
CA PHE A 85 21.91 24.18 -24.97
C PHE A 85 20.51 24.10 -24.35
N GLY A 86 19.97 25.23 -23.87
CA GLY A 86 18.62 25.27 -23.30
C GLY A 86 17.54 24.88 -24.31
N GLN A 87 17.65 25.38 -25.54
CA GLN A 87 16.74 25.02 -26.64
C GLN A 87 16.88 23.53 -27.01
N ALA A 88 18.11 23.04 -27.17
CA ALA A 88 18.41 21.64 -27.46
C ALA A 88 17.82 20.68 -26.42
N LEU A 89 17.96 21.03 -25.14
CA LEU A 89 17.39 20.25 -24.05
C LEU A 89 15.86 20.26 -24.09
N MET A 90 15.24 21.43 -24.34
CA MET A 90 13.79 21.59 -24.37
C MET A 90 13.14 20.71 -25.44
N PHE A 91 13.59 20.79 -26.70
CA PHE A 91 12.98 19.98 -27.76
C PHE A 91 13.36 18.50 -27.65
N ALA A 92 14.53 18.17 -27.09
CA ALA A 92 14.88 16.77 -26.83
C ALA A 92 13.94 16.17 -25.77
N ILE A 93 13.64 16.90 -24.69
CA ILE A 93 12.64 16.48 -23.70
C ILE A 93 11.25 16.34 -24.34
N ARG A 94 10.82 17.29 -25.17
CA ARG A 94 9.55 17.19 -25.91
C ARG A 94 9.49 15.95 -26.81
N GLY A 95 10.57 15.69 -27.56
CA GLY A 95 10.68 14.49 -28.37
C GLY A 95 10.67 13.20 -27.54
N LEU A 96 11.26 13.21 -26.33
CA LEU A 96 11.19 12.07 -25.40
C LEU A 96 9.76 11.80 -24.93
N LEU A 97 8.99 12.86 -24.68
CA LEU A 97 7.57 12.81 -24.33
C LEU A 97 6.65 12.50 -25.52
N GLN A 98 7.22 12.13 -26.67
CA GLN A 98 6.50 11.82 -27.91
C GLN A 98 5.70 13.01 -28.48
N ASP A 99 6.16 14.24 -28.21
CA ASP A 99 5.66 15.48 -28.81
C ASP A 99 6.78 16.19 -29.60
N PRO A 100 7.28 15.59 -30.71
CA PRO A 100 8.38 16.18 -31.44
C PRO A 100 7.95 17.39 -32.26
N ASN A 101 8.67 18.50 -32.10
CA ASN A 101 8.62 19.63 -33.02
C ASN A 101 9.79 19.54 -34.01
N PHE A 102 9.51 19.49 -35.31
CA PHE A 102 10.53 19.46 -36.36
C PHE A 102 11.00 20.85 -36.80
N ASP A 103 10.36 21.92 -36.37
CA ASP A 103 10.73 23.28 -36.75
C ASP A 103 11.89 23.79 -35.88
N GLU A 104 11.88 23.51 -34.58
CA GLU A 104 12.93 23.91 -33.63
C GLU A 104 14.33 23.35 -34.00
N PRO A 105 14.50 22.06 -34.38
CA PRO A 105 15.80 21.54 -34.83
C PRO A 105 16.26 22.10 -36.19
N ARG A 106 15.36 22.58 -37.06
CA ARG A 106 15.74 23.20 -38.34
C ARG A 106 16.52 24.49 -38.13
N GLU A 107 16.27 25.16 -37.01
CA GLU A 107 16.98 26.39 -36.66
C GLU A 107 18.47 26.14 -36.41
N PHE A 108 18.86 24.95 -35.92
CA PHE A 108 20.26 24.54 -35.75
C PHE A 108 20.93 24.25 -37.09
N HIS A 109 20.30 23.39 -37.88
CA HIS A 109 20.75 23.12 -39.24
C HIS A 109 19.57 22.69 -40.12
N PRO A 110 19.34 23.30 -41.28
CA PRO A 110 18.17 23.01 -42.13
C PRO A 110 18.00 21.54 -42.51
N LEU A 111 19.10 20.85 -42.80
CA LEU A 111 19.11 19.42 -43.19
C LEU A 111 19.44 18.46 -42.03
N TYR A 112 20.59 18.63 -41.36
CA TYR A 112 21.06 17.71 -40.33
C TYR A 112 20.29 17.78 -39.01
N GLY A 113 19.65 18.90 -38.68
CA GLY A 113 18.85 19.04 -37.45
C GLY A 113 17.64 18.10 -37.45
N PRO A 114 16.74 18.17 -38.46
CA PRO A 114 15.62 17.24 -38.58
C PRO A 114 16.05 15.77 -38.70
N PHE A 115 17.13 15.50 -39.44
CA PHE A 115 17.65 14.14 -39.57
C PHE A 115 18.10 13.57 -38.21
N LEU A 116 18.86 14.35 -37.44
CA LEU A 116 19.30 13.95 -36.09
C LEU A 116 18.10 13.76 -35.16
N MET A 117 17.06 14.57 -35.29
CA MET A 117 15.80 14.41 -34.56
C MET A 117 15.05 13.11 -34.90
N VAL A 118 15.01 12.69 -36.16
CA VAL A 118 14.41 11.40 -36.55
C VAL A 118 15.18 10.23 -35.93
N VAL A 119 16.51 10.25 -35.98
CA VAL A 119 17.35 9.23 -35.35
C VAL A 119 17.13 9.23 -33.83
N TYR A 120 17.08 10.41 -33.22
CA TYR A 120 16.78 10.55 -31.79
C TYR A 120 15.44 9.91 -31.41
N LEU A 121 14.37 10.18 -32.16
CA LEU A 121 13.03 9.63 -31.91
C LEU A 121 12.98 8.11 -32.11
N PHE A 122 13.75 7.57 -33.06
CA PHE A 122 13.89 6.13 -33.22
C PHE A 122 14.55 5.49 -31.99
N PHE A 123 15.66 6.06 -31.51
CA PHE A 123 16.35 5.53 -30.33
C PHE A 123 15.52 5.65 -29.06
N THR A 124 14.98 6.84 -28.76
CA THR A 124 14.25 7.07 -27.49
C THR A 124 12.82 6.57 -27.53
N GLY A 125 12.08 6.90 -28.59
CA GLY A 125 10.66 6.57 -28.71
C GLY A 125 10.39 5.11 -29.09
N THR A 126 11.28 4.49 -29.88
CA THR A 126 11.09 3.09 -30.30
C THR A 126 11.97 2.12 -29.52
N MET A 127 13.30 2.28 -29.55
CA MET A 127 14.20 1.29 -28.93
C MET A 127 14.12 1.31 -27.41
N MET A 128 14.31 2.48 -26.79
CA MET A 128 14.34 2.62 -25.34
C MET A 128 12.97 2.28 -24.74
N LEU A 129 11.87 2.81 -25.29
CA LEU A 129 10.54 2.48 -24.79
C LEU A 129 10.23 0.97 -24.85
N ASN A 130 10.54 0.30 -25.96
CA ASN A 130 10.33 -1.15 -26.08
C ASN A 130 11.23 -1.95 -25.12
N LEU A 131 12.46 -1.49 -24.89
CA LEU A 131 13.36 -2.10 -23.90
C LEU A 131 12.83 -1.92 -22.48
N LEU A 132 12.26 -0.76 -22.14
CA LEU A 132 11.65 -0.51 -20.84
C LEU A 132 10.44 -1.43 -20.61
N ILE A 133 9.58 -1.59 -21.61
CA ILE A 133 8.44 -2.51 -21.54
C ILE A 133 8.93 -3.96 -21.34
N ALA A 134 9.98 -4.37 -22.05
CA ALA A 134 10.57 -5.70 -21.90
C ALA A 134 11.13 -5.93 -20.47
N LEU A 135 11.83 -4.93 -19.91
CA LEU A 135 12.32 -4.96 -18.53
C LEU A 135 11.18 -5.05 -17.51
N PHE A 136 10.09 -4.32 -17.73
CA PHE A 136 8.91 -4.41 -16.87
C PHE A 136 8.27 -5.79 -16.91
N ASN A 137 8.09 -6.38 -18.08
CA ASN A 137 7.54 -7.73 -18.20
C ASN A 137 8.43 -8.77 -17.50
N LEU A 138 9.75 -8.65 -17.64
CA LEU A 138 10.71 -9.50 -16.94
C LEU A 138 10.58 -9.37 -15.42
N SER A 139 10.60 -8.15 -14.89
CA SER A 139 10.47 -7.92 -13.45
C SER A 139 9.11 -8.36 -12.90
N ILE A 140 8.01 -8.13 -13.63
CA ILE A 140 6.67 -8.57 -13.22
C ILE A 140 6.65 -10.09 -13.04
N SER A 141 7.19 -10.84 -14.02
CA SER A 141 7.22 -12.30 -13.97
C SER A 141 8.03 -12.83 -12.80
N ASN A 142 9.19 -12.22 -12.51
CA ASN A 142 10.06 -12.63 -11.40
C ASN A 142 9.42 -12.41 -10.03
N ILE A 143 8.65 -11.33 -9.85
CA ILE A 143 8.04 -11.01 -8.54
C ILE A 143 6.80 -11.87 -8.30
N LEU A 144 5.95 -12.02 -9.33
CA LEU A 144 4.72 -12.81 -9.23
C LEU A 144 4.98 -14.32 -9.09
N GLY A 145 6.06 -14.83 -9.69
CA GLY A 145 6.35 -16.27 -9.72
C GLY A 145 6.89 -16.87 -8.41
N GLU A 146 7.72 -16.13 -7.67
CA GLU A 146 8.46 -16.72 -6.54
C GLU A 146 8.38 -15.96 -5.21
N ARG A 147 8.11 -14.64 -5.23
CA ARG A 147 8.37 -13.77 -4.07
C ARG A 147 7.15 -13.06 -3.50
N ALA A 148 6.08 -12.89 -4.27
CA ALA A 148 4.94 -12.05 -3.88
C ALA A 148 4.29 -12.46 -2.54
N ASP A 149 4.02 -13.75 -2.32
CA ASP A 149 3.36 -14.19 -1.08
C ASP A 149 4.27 -14.08 0.15
N GLN A 150 5.57 -14.38 0.00
CA GLN A 150 6.54 -14.27 1.09
C GLN A 150 6.78 -12.80 1.46
N GLU A 151 6.94 -11.93 0.47
CA GLU A 151 7.18 -10.50 0.67
C GLU A 151 5.93 -9.82 1.26
N TYR A 152 4.73 -10.24 0.85
CA TYR A 152 3.48 -9.82 1.48
C TYR A 152 3.41 -10.23 2.95
N ALA A 153 3.71 -11.49 3.28
CA ALA A 153 3.66 -12.00 4.65
C ALA A 153 4.64 -11.25 5.56
N VAL A 154 5.86 -10.99 5.08
CA VAL A 154 6.87 -10.19 5.81
C VAL A 154 6.40 -8.75 5.98
N ALA A 155 5.89 -8.12 4.92
CA ALA A 155 5.38 -6.75 4.99
C ALA A 155 4.23 -6.62 6.00
N MET A 156 3.32 -7.59 6.05
CA MET A 156 2.24 -7.63 7.02
C MET A 156 2.75 -7.87 8.44
N ALA A 157 3.68 -8.79 8.64
CA ALA A 157 4.28 -9.03 9.95
C ALA A 157 4.98 -7.77 10.51
N VAL A 158 5.77 -7.08 9.68
CA VAL A 158 6.46 -5.84 10.07
C VAL A 158 5.45 -4.74 10.42
N ARG A 159 4.38 -4.57 9.63
CA ARG A 159 3.32 -3.59 9.92
C ARG A 159 2.61 -3.90 11.23
N THR A 160 2.27 -5.16 11.50
CA THR A 160 1.63 -5.60 12.74
C THR A 160 2.54 -5.36 13.96
N VAL A 161 3.83 -5.71 13.85
CA VAL A 161 4.81 -5.45 14.92
C VAL A 161 4.99 -3.95 15.15
N ALA A 162 5.09 -3.16 14.08
CA ALA A 162 5.21 -1.70 14.17
C ALA A 162 3.97 -1.09 14.84
N TYR A 163 2.77 -1.54 14.49
CA TYR A 163 1.53 -1.13 15.11
C TYR A 163 1.47 -1.49 16.60
N PHE A 164 1.83 -2.73 16.95
CA PHE A 164 1.89 -3.18 18.34
C PHE A 164 2.91 -2.38 19.15
N LYS A 165 4.10 -2.14 18.58
CA LYS A 165 5.15 -1.31 19.17
C LYS A 165 4.68 0.13 19.36
N PHE A 166 3.99 0.71 18.38
CA PHE A 166 3.42 2.05 18.48
C PHE A 166 2.40 2.15 19.62
N ARG A 167 1.52 1.15 19.77
CA ARG A 167 0.53 1.10 20.86
C ARG A 167 1.16 0.92 22.25
N ARG A 168 2.27 0.17 22.35
CA ARG A 168 2.90 -0.18 23.64
C ARG A 168 4.00 0.78 24.09
N ILE A 169 4.82 1.28 23.17
CA ILE A 169 6.00 2.11 23.48
C ILE A 169 5.66 3.60 23.45
N GLY A 170 4.65 4.03 22.67
CA GLY A 170 4.13 5.39 22.78
C GLY A 170 3.47 5.57 24.14
N SER A 171 4.14 6.28 25.05
CA SER A 171 3.71 6.67 26.41
C SER A 171 2.19 6.90 26.55
N GLY A 172 1.47 5.82 26.85
CA GLY A 172 0.01 5.75 26.94
C GLY A 172 -0.68 5.95 25.58
N HIS A 173 -1.03 4.87 24.88
CA HIS A 173 -2.07 4.82 23.83
C HIS A 173 -2.18 6.11 22.96
N PRO A 174 -1.25 6.35 22.03
CA PRO A 174 -1.33 7.49 21.14
C PRO A 174 -2.58 7.40 20.25
N LEU A 175 -3.38 8.47 20.21
CA LEU A 175 -4.48 8.60 19.26
C LEU A 175 -3.93 8.79 17.85
N PHE A 176 -4.61 8.22 16.85
CA PHE A 176 -4.24 8.49 15.46
C PHE A 176 -4.38 10.00 15.15
N PRO A 177 -3.52 10.57 14.31
CA PRO A 177 -3.78 11.89 13.71
C PRO A 177 -5.15 11.86 13.00
N PRO A 178 -6.04 12.85 13.11
CA PRO A 178 -5.91 14.17 13.76
C PRO A 178 -6.27 14.18 15.26
N PHE A 179 -6.84 13.10 15.79
CA PHE A 179 -7.35 13.02 17.17
C PHE A 179 -6.26 13.13 18.24
N ASN A 180 -4.98 13.01 17.87
CA ASN A 180 -3.86 13.37 18.74
C ASN A 180 -3.93 14.84 19.23
N LEU A 181 -4.55 15.75 18.47
CA LEU A 181 -4.78 17.13 18.91
C LEU A 181 -5.73 17.20 20.11
N LEU A 182 -6.70 16.29 20.22
CA LEU A 182 -7.60 16.21 21.36
C LEU A 182 -6.84 15.87 22.65
N ARG A 183 -5.85 14.98 22.54
CA ARG A 183 -4.92 14.71 23.64
C ARG A 183 -4.09 15.94 24.01
N LEU A 184 -3.57 16.66 23.02
CA LEU A 184 -2.82 17.88 23.24
C LEU A 184 -3.66 18.93 23.99
N ILE A 185 -4.94 19.08 23.62
CA ILE A 185 -5.85 20.06 24.20
C ILE A 185 -6.35 19.64 25.60
N LEU A 186 -6.53 18.35 25.88
CA LEU A 186 -7.11 17.90 27.15
C LEU A 186 -6.07 17.39 28.15
N VAL A 187 -5.16 16.51 27.72
CA VAL A 187 -4.25 15.79 28.63
C VAL A 187 -3.05 16.65 29.04
N VAL A 188 -2.49 17.44 28.12
CA VAL A 188 -1.32 18.30 28.41
C VAL A 188 -1.63 19.43 29.41
N PRO A 189 -2.73 20.18 29.31
CA PRO A 189 -3.04 21.18 30.33
C PRO A 189 -3.35 20.53 31.68
N ILE A 190 -4.05 19.39 31.74
CA ILE A 190 -4.31 18.67 33.00
C ILE A 190 -3.01 18.20 33.65
N HIS A 191 -2.05 17.68 32.86
CA HIS A 191 -0.73 17.32 33.37
C HIS A 191 0.01 18.56 33.93
N THR A 192 -0.07 19.70 33.24
CA THR A 192 0.58 20.95 33.65
C THR A 192 -0.04 21.50 34.94
N ILE A 193 -1.37 21.47 35.06
CA ILE A 193 -2.08 21.86 36.29
C ILE A 193 -1.71 20.94 37.46
N LEU A 194 -1.69 19.62 37.26
CA LEU A 194 -1.27 18.67 38.30
C LEU A 194 0.20 18.84 38.71
N PHE A 195 1.06 19.26 37.78
CA PHE A 195 2.45 19.61 38.07
C PHE A 195 2.55 20.90 38.90
N ILE A 196 1.78 21.94 38.56
CA ILE A 196 1.71 23.20 39.31
C ILE A 196 1.16 22.97 40.72
N LEU A 197 0.15 22.11 40.87
CA LEU A 197 -0.44 21.71 42.16
C LEU A 197 0.46 20.77 42.99
N GLN A 198 1.69 20.50 42.55
CA GLN A 198 2.70 19.68 43.25
C GLN A 198 2.20 18.29 43.67
N VAL A 199 1.30 17.69 42.89
CA VAL A 199 0.80 16.33 43.17
C VAL A 199 1.96 15.33 43.03
N PRO A 200 2.18 14.43 44.01
CA PRO A 200 3.26 13.47 43.95
C PRO A 200 3.15 12.58 42.70
N LYS A 201 4.29 12.35 42.04
CA LYS A 201 4.38 11.59 40.77
C LYS A 201 3.65 10.23 40.84
N VAL A 202 3.69 9.58 42.00
CA VAL A 202 3.04 8.28 42.27
C VAL A 202 1.52 8.31 42.02
N LYS A 203 0.85 9.44 42.27
CA LYS A 203 -0.60 9.59 42.02
C LYS A 203 -0.90 10.23 40.67
N ARG A 204 -0.01 11.08 40.17
CA ARG A 204 -0.18 11.84 38.92
C ARG A 204 -0.15 10.94 37.68
N GLU A 205 0.85 10.08 37.57
CA GLU A 205 1.04 9.20 36.41
C GLU A 205 -0.13 8.22 36.17
N PRO A 206 -0.63 7.47 37.18
CA PRO A 206 -1.77 6.58 36.96
C PRO A 206 -3.07 7.33 36.65
N PHE A 207 -3.27 8.53 37.20
CA PHE A 207 -4.45 9.36 36.88
C PHE A 207 -4.44 9.79 35.40
N ILE A 208 -3.31 10.30 34.91
CA ILE A 208 -3.17 10.72 33.51
C ILE A 208 -3.29 9.52 32.57
N PHE A 209 -2.75 8.38 32.96
CA PHE A 209 -2.89 7.14 32.21
C PHE A 209 -4.37 6.71 32.10
N GLY A 210 -5.12 6.79 33.20
CA GLY A 210 -6.56 6.52 33.22
C GLY A 210 -7.36 7.49 32.35
N LEU A 211 -7.08 8.80 32.46
CA LEU A 211 -7.71 9.83 31.64
C LEU A 211 -7.50 9.57 30.14
N ASN A 212 -6.27 9.26 29.75
CA ASN A 212 -5.92 9.00 28.36
C ASN A 212 -6.56 7.70 27.85
N ARG A 213 -6.66 6.67 28.70
CA ARG A 213 -7.39 5.44 28.37
C ARG A 213 -8.87 5.72 28.07
N ILE A 214 -9.54 6.50 28.92
CA ILE A 214 -10.95 6.87 28.71
C ILE A 214 -11.10 7.66 27.40
N LEU A 215 -10.18 8.58 27.12
CA LEU A 215 -10.21 9.40 25.91
C LEU A 215 -10.02 8.56 24.64
N VAL A 216 -9.12 7.56 24.68
CA VAL A 216 -8.95 6.58 23.61
C VAL A 216 -10.22 5.74 23.46
N GLU A 217 -10.72 5.14 24.54
CA GLU A 217 -11.96 4.35 24.50
C GLU A 217 -13.12 5.16 23.91
N LEU A 218 -13.29 6.43 24.30
CA LEU A 218 -14.33 7.30 23.78
C LEU A 218 -14.20 7.59 22.27
N VAL A 219 -12.98 7.81 21.77
CA VAL A 219 -12.73 8.10 20.35
C VAL A 219 -12.88 6.86 19.46
N TYR A 220 -12.46 5.69 19.94
CA TYR A 220 -12.54 4.45 19.19
C TYR A 220 -13.87 3.71 19.37
N PHE A 221 -14.63 3.98 20.43
CA PHE A 221 -15.91 3.31 20.73
C PHE A 221 -16.90 3.32 19.57
N PRO A 222 -17.13 4.42 18.82
CA PRO A 222 -18.06 4.41 17.69
C PRO A 222 -17.62 3.45 16.59
N PHE A 223 -16.30 3.35 16.34
CA PHE A 223 -15.74 2.45 15.34
C PHE A 223 -15.81 0.99 15.81
N GLU A 224 -15.45 0.72 17.06
CA GLU A 224 -15.56 -0.63 17.64
C GLU A 224 -17.03 -1.09 17.67
N LEU A 225 -17.95 -0.23 18.09
CA LEU A 225 -19.39 -0.49 18.05
C LEU A 225 -19.87 -0.75 16.62
N PHE A 226 -19.39 0.00 15.64
CA PHE A 226 -19.72 -0.24 14.23
C PHE A 226 -19.20 -1.60 13.75
N THR A 227 -17.95 -1.95 14.03
CA THR A 227 -17.39 -3.26 13.66
C THR A 227 -18.12 -4.40 14.36
N TRP A 228 -18.45 -4.23 15.63
CA TRP A 228 -19.24 -5.17 16.41
C TRP A 228 -20.64 -5.32 15.83
N LEU A 229 -21.32 -4.24 15.50
CA LEU A 229 -22.66 -4.24 14.91
C LEU A 229 -22.65 -4.86 13.50
N TYR A 230 -21.65 -4.53 12.69
CA TYR A 230 -21.44 -5.11 11.36
C TYR A 230 -21.21 -6.62 11.46
N LEU A 231 -20.32 -7.05 12.36
CA LEU A 231 -20.06 -8.46 12.62
C LEU A 231 -21.30 -9.16 13.18
N TRP A 232 -22.05 -8.53 14.08
CA TRP A 232 -23.30 -9.03 14.65
C TRP A 232 -24.39 -9.19 13.58
N ALA A 233 -24.51 -8.22 12.66
CA ALA A 233 -25.46 -8.28 11.54
C ALA A 233 -25.11 -9.40 10.56
N ARG A 234 -23.81 -9.65 10.31
CA ARG A 234 -23.33 -10.70 9.39
C ARG A 234 -23.25 -12.09 10.04
N HIS A 235 -22.90 -12.15 11.32
CA HIS A 235 -22.94 -13.35 12.15
C HIS A 235 -24.28 -13.44 12.87
N ARG A 236 -25.36 -13.67 12.11
CA ARG A 236 -26.39 -14.57 12.63
C ARG A 236 -25.82 -15.97 12.42
N PRO A 237 -25.28 -16.66 13.45
CA PRO A 237 -25.01 -18.07 13.28
C PRO A 237 -26.34 -18.68 12.84
N SER A 238 -26.34 -19.36 11.68
CA SER A 238 -27.43 -20.26 11.35
C SER A 238 -27.44 -21.31 12.46
N SER A 239 -28.24 -21.06 13.50
CA SER A 239 -28.31 -21.82 14.76
C SER A 239 -28.54 -23.32 14.52
N LYS A 240 -29.01 -23.69 13.32
CA LYS A 240 -29.14 -25.08 12.87
C LYS A 240 -27.81 -25.81 12.78
N ASN A 241 -26.74 -25.19 12.27
CA ASN A 241 -25.49 -25.91 11.98
C ASN A 241 -24.60 -26.10 13.22
N LEU A 242 -24.69 -25.21 14.21
CA LEU A 242 -23.91 -25.31 15.45
C LEU A 242 -24.46 -26.43 16.36
N GLY A 243 -25.79 -26.55 16.47
CA GLY A 243 -26.42 -27.64 17.21
C GLY A 243 -26.17 -29.02 16.59
N ASP A 244 -26.02 -29.10 15.26
CA ASP A 244 -25.66 -30.35 14.58
C ASP A 244 -24.18 -30.70 14.74
N ALA A 245 -23.29 -29.70 14.79
CA ALA A 245 -21.87 -29.88 15.06
C ALA A 245 -21.62 -30.34 16.51
N GLU A 246 -22.30 -29.72 17.49
CA GLU A 246 -22.24 -30.15 18.89
C GLU A 246 -22.83 -31.55 19.10
N ARG A 247 -23.98 -31.86 18.47
CA ARG A 247 -24.54 -33.22 18.49
C ARG A 247 -23.61 -34.25 17.85
N LYS A 248 -22.89 -33.90 16.79
CA LYS A 248 -21.90 -34.78 16.16
C LYS A 248 -20.66 -34.95 17.03
N ALA A 249 -20.16 -33.90 17.68
CA ALA A 249 -19.02 -33.98 18.58
C ALA A 249 -19.32 -34.84 19.83
N VAL A 250 -20.52 -34.72 20.41
CA VAL A 250 -20.97 -35.56 21.54
C VAL A 250 -21.16 -37.01 21.11
N LYS A 251 -21.69 -37.27 19.91
CA LYS A 251 -21.76 -38.64 19.38
C LYS A 251 -20.37 -39.23 19.13
N LEU A 252 -19.43 -38.42 18.64
CA LEU A 252 -18.08 -38.87 18.36
C LEU A 252 -17.32 -39.16 19.66
N SER A 253 -17.48 -38.35 20.72
CA SER A 253 -16.90 -38.63 22.04
C SER A 253 -17.48 -39.91 22.67
N GLN A 254 -18.79 -40.12 22.58
CA GLN A 254 -19.43 -41.36 23.05
C GLN A 254 -18.96 -42.60 22.29
N VAL A 255 -18.75 -42.50 20.98
CA VAL A 255 -18.20 -43.59 20.16
C VAL A 255 -16.73 -43.84 20.51
N THR A 256 -15.98 -42.78 20.81
CA THR A 256 -14.56 -42.87 21.18
C THR A 256 -14.38 -43.51 22.56
N ASP A 257 -15.25 -43.19 23.53
CA ASP A 257 -15.26 -43.82 24.85
C ASP A 257 -15.68 -45.30 24.78
N LYS A 258 -16.67 -45.66 23.94
CA LYS A 258 -17.04 -47.07 23.72
C LYS A 258 -15.92 -47.89 23.07
N LEU A 259 -15.19 -47.30 22.13
CA LEU A 259 -14.02 -47.93 21.49
C LEU A 259 -12.81 -48.08 22.43
N LYS A 260 -12.81 -47.35 23.55
CA LYS A 260 -11.78 -47.44 24.60
C LYS A 260 -12.10 -48.49 25.66
N SER A 261 -13.36 -48.94 25.75
CA SER A 261 -13.82 -49.96 26.70
C SER A 261 -13.82 -51.40 26.16
N GLU A 262 -13.65 -51.60 24.85
CA GLU A 262 -13.51 -52.92 24.22
C GLU A 262 -12.04 -53.17 23.86
N ASP A 263 -11.27 -53.68 24.82
CA ASP A 263 -9.96 -54.30 24.56
C ASP A 263 -10.15 -55.76 24.15
N SER A 264 -10.20 -55.99 22.85
CA SER A 264 -10.13 -57.31 22.22
C SER A 264 -9.44 -57.14 20.86
N GLU A 265 -8.54 -58.07 20.51
CA GLU A 265 -7.63 -58.05 19.35
C GLU A 265 -8.30 -57.79 17.97
N ASP A 266 -9.62 -57.89 17.88
CA ASP A 266 -10.46 -57.54 16.71
C ASP A 266 -10.59 -56.00 16.48
N ALA A 267 -9.99 -55.19 17.36
CA ALA A 267 -10.12 -53.72 17.39
C ALA A 267 -9.17 -52.98 16.44
N SER A 268 -8.04 -53.55 16.04
CA SER A 268 -7.10 -52.86 15.13
C SER A 268 -7.67 -52.68 13.72
N GLU A 269 -8.35 -53.70 13.19
CA GLU A 269 -8.93 -53.64 11.84
C GLU A 269 -10.11 -52.65 11.78
N LYS A 270 -10.95 -52.61 12.83
CA LYS A 270 -12.04 -51.62 12.96
C LYS A 270 -11.53 -50.20 13.19
N ARG A 271 -10.39 -50.02 13.88
CA ARG A 271 -9.73 -48.70 14.05
C ARG A 271 -9.17 -48.17 12.73
N VAL A 272 -8.56 -49.03 11.91
CA VAL A 272 -8.09 -48.66 10.55
C VAL A 272 -9.27 -48.25 9.67
N LEU A 273 -10.37 -49.01 9.70
CA LEU A 273 -11.57 -48.69 8.91
C LEU A 273 -12.28 -47.38 9.35
N ALA A 274 -12.19 -47.05 10.65
CA ALA A 274 -12.69 -45.79 11.20
C ALA A 274 -11.80 -44.60 10.78
N ILE A 275 -10.48 -44.77 10.78
CA ILE A 275 -9.53 -43.76 10.30
C ILE A 275 -9.74 -43.50 8.80
N ASP A 276 -9.94 -44.53 7.99
CA ASP A 276 -10.24 -44.37 6.56
C ASP A 276 -11.56 -43.62 6.32
N LYS A 277 -12.60 -43.91 7.11
CA LYS A 277 -13.86 -43.14 7.03
C LYS A 277 -13.66 -41.68 7.38
N ILE A 278 -12.86 -41.37 8.41
CA ILE A 278 -12.55 -40.00 8.81
C ILE A 278 -11.72 -39.30 7.72
N PHE A 279 -10.76 -39.99 7.11
CA PHE A 279 -9.92 -39.44 6.05
C PHE A 279 -10.74 -39.12 4.78
N VAL A 280 -11.66 -40.02 4.39
CA VAL A 280 -12.59 -39.79 3.28
C VAL A 280 -13.53 -38.61 3.55
N GLU A 281 -13.99 -38.44 4.79
CA GLU A 281 -14.86 -37.32 5.16
C GLU A 281 -14.09 -35.98 5.21
N LEU A 282 -12.82 -36.00 5.62
CA LEU A 282 -11.91 -34.87 5.54
C LEU A 282 -11.63 -34.45 4.09
N GLN A 283 -11.40 -35.40 3.18
CA GLN A 283 -11.27 -35.10 1.75
C GLN A 283 -12.55 -34.48 1.19
N ARG A 284 -13.72 -35.02 1.53
CA ARG A 284 -15.00 -34.43 1.11
C ARG A 284 -15.24 -33.02 1.65
N LEU A 285 -14.78 -32.73 2.87
CA LEU A 285 -14.87 -31.40 3.46
C LEU A 285 -13.90 -30.43 2.76
N THR A 286 -12.70 -30.89 2.44
CA THR A 286 -11.70 -30.10 1.69
C THR A 286 -12.23 -29.75 0.29
N ASP A 287 -12.77 -30.72 -0.45
CA ASP A 287 -13.40 -30.49 -1.76
C ASP A 287 -14.59 -29.53 -1.69
N LYS A 288 -15.35 -29.54 -0.60
CA LYS A 288 -16.46 -28.61 -0.40
C LYS A 288 -15.97 -27.20 -0.10
N VAL A 289 -14.88 -27.06 0.66
CA VAL A 289 -14.24 -25.76 0.91
C VAL A 289 -13.68 -25.20 -0.40
N ASP A 290 -13.00 -26.02 -1.21
CA ASP A 290 -12.48 -25.60 -2.52
C ASP A 290 -13.60 -25.18 -3.49
N LYS A 291 -14.72 -25.90 -3.52
CA LYS A 291 -15.90 -25.50 -4.30
C LYS A 291 -16.54 -24.21 -3.78
N LEU A 292 -16.61 -24.02 -2.46
CA LEU A 292 -17.10 -22.78 -1.86
C LEU A 292 -16.17 -21.61 -2.17
N GLU A 293 -14.86 -21.83 -2.18
CA GLU A 293 -13.86 -20.83 -2.55
C GLU A 293 -13.96 -20.47 -4.04
N GLN A 294 -14.18 -21.45 -4.94
CA GLN A 294 -14.46 -21.19 -6.35
C GLN A 294 -15.77 -20.41 -6.57
N VAL A 295 -16.84 -20.74 -5.84
CA VAL A 295 -18.12 -20.01 -5.92
C VAL A 295 -17.98 -18.59 -5.37
N LEU A 296 -17.19 -18.39 -4.32
CA LEU A 296 -16.87 -17.05 -3.80
C LEU A 296 -16.04 -16.25 -4.81
N GLN A 297 -15.04 -16.86 -5.46
CA GLN A 297 -14.26 -16.22 -6.51
C GLN A 297 -15.12 -15.82 -7.72
N GLN A 298 -16.02 -16.70 -8.17
CA GLN A 298 -16.99 -16.40 -9.23
C GLN A 298 -18.01 -15.32 -8.83
N GLY A 299 -18.44 -15.30 -7.56
CA GLY A 299 -19.33 -14.26 -7.02
C GLY A 299 -18.68 -12.88 -6.94
N THR A 300 -17.37 -12.80 -6.67
CA THR A 300 -16.62 -11.53 -6.75
C THR A 300 -16.42 -11.02 -8.18
N ILE A 301 -16.52 -11.88 -9.21
CA ILE A 301 -16.38 -11.48 -10.62
C ILE A 301 -17.71 -10.93 -11.18
N GLN A 302 -18.86 -11.29 -10.62
CA GLN A 302 -20.17 -10.76 -11.06
C GLN A 302 -20.63 -9.49 -10.31
N ALA A 303 -19.88 -9.03 -9.31
CA ALA A 303 -20.18 -7.80 -8.57
C ALA A 303 -19.31 -6.59 -8.99
N HIS A 304 -18.57 -6.72 -10.09
CA HIS A 304 -17.85 -5.64 -10.76
C HIS A 304 -18.36 -5.45 -12.19
#